data_AF-A0A2V9MTV9-F1
#
_entry.id   AF-A0A2V9MTV9-F1
#
_cell.length_a   1.000
_cell.length_b   1.000
_cell.length_c   1.000
_cell.angle_alpha   90.00
_cell.angle_beta   90.00
_cell.angle_gamma   90.00
#
_symmetry.space_group_name_H-M   'P 1'
#
loop_
_entity.id
_entity.type
_entity.pdbx_description
1 polymer ?
#
loop_
_entity_poly.entity_id
_entity_poly.type
_entity_poly.pdbx_seq_one_letter_code
_entity_poly.pdbx_strand_id
1 'polypeptide(L)' 'PQDDPKQRKPDITKAKTLLGWEPKIDLETGLRMSLDYFREAVAAEASMRA' A
#
# COMPACT_ATOMS: atom_id res chain seq x y z
N PRO A 1 12.57 -12.13 9.64
CA PRO A 1 14.01 -11.90 9.44
C PRO A 1 14.64 -11.48 10.77
N GLN A 2 15.90 -11.82 11.04
CA GLN A 2 16.55 -11.51 12.33
C GLN A 2 16.63 -9.99 12.59
N ASP A 3 16.55 -9.18 11.53
CA ASP A 3 16.59 -7.72 11.57
C ASP A 3 15.20 -7.04 11.56
N ASP A 4 14.11 -7.81 11.47
CA ASP A 4 12.79 -7.21 11.40
C ASP A 4 12.23 -6.91 12.79
N PRO A 5 11.99 -5.63 13.12
CA PRO A 5 11.38 -5.28 14.39
C PRO A 5 9.95 -5.84 14.44
N LYS A 6 9.58 -6.37 15.59
CA LYS A 6 8.22 -6.90 15.85
C LYS A 6 7.11 -5.87 15.59
N GLN A 7 7.44 -4.58 15.64
CA GLN A 7 6.53 -3.48 15.34
C GLN A 7 7.27 -2.39 14.57
N ARG A 8 6.61 -1.86 13.54
CA ARG A 8 7.09 -0.70 12.77
C ARG A 8 6.13 0.46 12.96
N LYS A 9 6.64 1.59 13.43
CA LYS A 9 5.88 2.84 13.59
C LYS A 9 6.81 4.02 13.27
N PRO A 10 6.91 4.44 11.99
CA PRO A 10 7.78 5.53 11.63
C PRO A 10 7.26 6.86 12.20
N ASP A 11 8.16 7.67 12.75
CA ASP A 11 7.89 9.09 13.00
C ASP A 11 8.04 9.86 11.67
N ILE A 12 6.96 10.52 11.26
CA ILE A 12 6.88 11.27 10.00
C ILE A 12 6.99 12.79 10.19
N THR A 13 7.31 13.27 11.40
CA THR A 13 7.39 14.71 11.73
C THR A 13 8.27 15.48 10.75
N LYS A 14 9.44 14.94 10.40
CA LYS A 14 10.37 15.60 9.47
C LYS A 14 9.75 15.79 8.07
N ALA A 15 9.03 14.79 7.56
CA ALA A 15 8.39 14.86 6.25
C ALA A 15 7.21 15.85 6.25
N LYS A 16 6.43 15.89 7.34
CA LYS A 16 5.37 16.90 7.51
C LYS A 16 5.93 18.31 7.52
N THR A 17 6.96 18.57 8.33
CA THR A 17 7.50 19.91 8.52
C THR A 17 8.24 20.44 7.30
N LEU A 18 9.07 19.59 6.66
CA LEU A 18 9.94 20.05 5.57
C LEU A 18 9.27 19.95 4.20
N LEU A 19 8.36 19.00 4.01
CA LEU A 19 7.79 18.69 2.70
C LEU A 19 6.27 18.89 2.64
N GLY A 20 5.63 19.20 3.77
CA GLY A 20 4.16 19.19 3.86
C GLY A 20 3.57 17.82 3.54
N TRP A 21 4.36 16.75 3.72
CA TRP A 21 3.97 15.41 3.30
C TRP A 21 3.37 14.61 4.45
N GLU A 22 2.26 13.93 4.15
CA GLU A 22 1.65 12.92 5.00
C GLU A 22 0.84 11.91 4.17
N PRO A 23 0.59 10.70 4.69
CA PRO A 23 -0.33 9.74 4.06
C PRO A 23 -1.73 10.34 3.95
N LYS A 24 -2.30 10.29 2.74
CA LYS A 24 -3.66 10.80 2.46
C LYS A 24 -4.71 9.69 2.37
N ILE A 25 -4.25 8.44 2.23
CA ILE A 25 -5.09 7.26 2.03
C ILE A 25 -4.96 6.40 3.28
N ASP A 26 -6.10 6.09 3.90
CA ASP A 26 -6.17 5.18 5.02
C ASP A 26 -5.98 3.71 4.56
N LEU A 27 -5.83 2.81 5.54
CA LEU A 27 -5.56 1.40 5.28
C LEU A 27 -6.67 0.72 4.48
N GLU A 28 -7.93 0.93 4.86
CA GLU A 28 -9.07 0.25 4.24
C GLU A 28 -9.23 0.70 2.79
N THR A 29 -9.16 2.01 2.55
CA THR A 29 -9.22 2.59 1.22
C THR A 29 -8.10 2.05 0.33
N GLY A 30 -6.86 2.04 0.83
CA GLY A 30 -5.71 1.53 0.09
C GLY A 30 -5.81 0.03 -0.22
N LEU A 31 -6.30 -0.78 0.73
CA LEU A 31 -6.50 -2.21 0.52
C LEU A 31 -7.59 -2.50 -0.51
N ARG A 32 -8.70 -1.75 -0.50
CA ARG A 32 -9.77 -1.89 -1.49
C ARG A 32 -9.28 -1.57 -2.90
N MET A 33 -8.58 -0.45 -3.09
CA MET A 33 -7.98 -0.09 -4.38
C MET A 33 -7.03 -1.17 -4.90
N SER A 34 -6.21 -1.74 -4.01
CA SER A 34 -5.29 -2.82 -4.36
C SER A 34 -6.05 -4.10 -4.76
N LEU A 35 -7.10 -4.45 -4.02
CA LEU A 35 -7.93 -5.62 -4.31
C LEU A 35 -8.62 -5.49 -5.67
N ASP A 36 -9.18 -4.33 -5.97
CA ASP A 36 -9.86 -4.08 -7.25
C ASP A 36 -8.87 -4.23 -8.42
N TYR A 37 -7.67 -3.64 -8.31
CA TYR A 37 -6.60 -3.86 -9.29
C TYR A 37 -6.28 -5.35 -9.49
N PHE A 38 -6.09 -6.11 -8.40
CA PHE A 38 -5.73 -7.52 -8.51
C PHE A 38 -6.85 -8.38 -9.10
N ARG A 39 -8.12 -8.05 -8.82
CA ARG A 39 -9.27 -8.72 -9.45
C ARG A 39 -9.24 -8.56 -10.96
N GLU A 40 -9.02 -7.34 -11.44
CA GLU A 40 -8.92 -7.04 -12.87
C GLU A 40 -7.70 -7.72 -13.50
N ALA A 41 -6.53 -7.61 -12.87
CA ALA A 41 -5.29 -8.19 -13.38
C ALA A 41 -5.37 -9.71 -13.52
N VAL A 42 -5.92 -10.40 -12.51
CA VAL A 42 -6.08 -11.86 -12.54
C VAL A 42 -7.13 -12.29 -13.57
N ALA A 43 -8.24 -11.56 -13.70
CA ALA A 43 -9.24 -11.84 -14.71
C ALA A 43 -8.71 -11.65 -16.14
N ALA A 44 -7.93 -10.59 -16.36
CA ALA A 44 -7.26 -10.34 -17.64
C ALA A 44 -6.24 -11.44 -17.97
N GLU A 45 -5.42 -11.85 -16.98
CA GLU A 45 -4.47 -12.96 -17.15
C GLU A 45 -5.19 -14.28 -17.49
N ALA A 46 -6.27 -14.61 -16.78
CA ALA A 46 -7.06 -15.80 -17.06
C ALA A 46 -7.65 -15.79 -18.48
N SER A 47 -8.11 -14.62 -18.94
CA SER A 47 -8.67 -14.44 -20.29
C SER A 47 -7.61 -14.54 -21.40
N MET A 48 -6.34 -14.21 -21.13
CA MET A 48 -5.25 -14.35 -22.09
C MET A 48 -4.68 -15.77 -22.17
N ARG A 49 -4.89 -16.58 -21.13
CA ARG A 49 -4.40 -17.97 -21.06
C ARG A 49 -5.42 -19.00 -21.56
N ALA A 50 -6.68 -18.60 -21.76
CA ALA A 50 -7.76 -19.42 -22.32
C ALA A 50 -7.79 -19.30 -23.84
#